data_AF-A0ABD5MLB5-F1
#
_entry.id   AF-A0ABD5MLB5-F1
#
_cell.length_a   1.000
_cell.length_b   1.000
_cell.length_c   1.000
_cell.angle_alpha   90.00
_cell.angle_beta   90.00
_cell.angle_gamma   90.00
#
_symmetry.space_group_name_H-M   'P 1'
#
loop_
_entity.id
_entity.type
_entity.pdbx_description
1 polymer ?
#
loop_
_entity_poly.entity_id
_entity_poly.type
_entity_poly.pdbx_seq_one_letter_code
_entity_poly.pdbx_strand_id
1 'polypeptide(L)'
;MSETPDDERLEELREQKMQELQEQAQGQGQGDAEAQQAAQEQAERQQEALLKQYLTDGARQRLNAVEMSKPDFAAQVKQQVTALAKSGRVNGRIDEDQMKELLRELQPDQKSFDIRRR
;
A
#
# COMPACT_ATOMS: atom_id res chain seq x y z
N MET A 1 6.14 -6.55 -66.19
CA MET A 1 6.15 -7.01 -64.80
C MET A 1 7.60 -7.15 -64.43
N SER A 2 8.14 -6.12 -63.77
CA SER A 2 9.52 -6.10 -63.32
C SER A 2 9.43 -5.82 -61.82
N GLU A 3 9.18 -6.87 -61.05
CA GLU A 3 9.54 -6.86 -59.63
C GLU A 3 11.07 -6.87 -59.62
N THR A 4 11.62 -5.67 -59.41
CA THR A 4 13.06 -5.50 -59.28
C THR A 4 13.50 -6.04 -57.91
N PRO A 5 14.64 -6.73 -57.82
CA PRO A 5 15.15 -7.29 -56.56
C PRO A 5 15.44 -6.23 -55.47
N ASP A 6 15.35 -4.94 -55.82
CA ASP A 6 15.39 -3.81 -54.89
C ASP A 6 14.09 -3.69 -54.06
N ASP A 7 12.92 -3.96 -54.63
CA ASP A 7 11.63 -3.88 -53.93
C ASP A 7 11.51 -4.97 -52.86
N GLU A 8 11.89 -6.22 -53.19
CA GLU A 8 11.91 -7.34 -52.24
C GLU A 8 12.86 -7.05 -51.05
N ARG A 9 14.05 -6.51 -51.31
CA ARG A 9 14.98 -6.12 -50.23
C ARG A 9 14.44 -4.99 -49.36
N LEU A 10 13.67 -4.07 -49.94
CA LEU A 10 13.03 -2.98 -49.20
C LEU A 10 11.90 -3.50 -48.29
N GLU A 11 11.17 -4.51 -48.74
CA GLU A 11 10.13 -5.19 -47.94
C GLU A 11 10.75 -6.00 -46.80
N GLU A 12 11.79 -6.78 -47.06
CA GLU A 12 12.52 -7.54 -46.03
C GLU A 12 13.10 -6.62 -44.93
N LEU A 13 13.62 -5.46 -45.32
CA LEU A 13 14.14 -4.47 -44.38
C LEU A 13 13.03 -3.85 -43.52
N ARG A 14 11.83 -3.69 -44.09
CA ARG A 14 10.65 -3.19 -43.37
C ARG A 14 10.11 -4.22 -42.38
N GLU A 15 10.11 -5.49 -42.75
CA GLU A 15 9.71 -6.60 -41.87
C GLU A 15 10.66 -6.75 -40.69
N GLN A 16 11.97 -6.74 -40.92
CA GLN A 16 12.96 -6.78 -39.82
C GLN A 16 12.79 -5.60 -38.86
N LYS A 17 12.60 -4.38 -39.39
CA LYS A 17 12.34 -3.18 -38.58
C LYS A 17 11.05 -3.28 -37.77
N MET A 18 9.99 -3.90 -38.32
CA MET A 18 8.74 -4.11 -37.60
C MET A 18 8.89 -5.16 -36.50
N GLN A 19 9.61 -6.25 -36.78
CA GLN A 19 9.81 -7.33 -35.83
C GLN A 19 10.66 -6.86 -34.63
N GLU A 20 11.74 -6.12 -34.89
CA GLU A 20 12.58 -5.53 -33.84
C GLU A 20 11.80 -4.53 -32.98
N LEU A 21 10.91 -3.73 -33.60
CA LEU A 21 10.04 -2.79 -32.87
C LEU A 21 8.98 -3.53 -32.04
N GLN A 22 8.44 -4.64 -32.56
CA GLN A 22 7.47 -5.48 -31.86
C GLN A 22 8.09 -6.20 -30.67
N GLU A 23 9.32 -6.72 -30.81
CA GLU A 23 10.09 -7.31 -29.71
C GLU A 23 10.46 -6.26 -28.66
N GLN A 24 10.84 -5.05 -29.08
CA GLN A 24 11.14 -3.95 -28.15
C GLN A 24 9.88 -3.50 -27.37
N ALA A 25 8.73 -3.40 -28.04
CA ALA A 25 7.45 -3.08 -27.39
C ALA A 25 6.98 -4.19 -26.43
N GLN A 26 7.21 -5.46 -26.78
CA GLN A 26 6.85 -6.60 -25.94
C GLN A 26 7.79 -6.75 -24.73
N GLY A 27 9.06 -6.39 -24.86
CA GLY A 27 10.03 -6.33 -23.76
C GLY A 27 9.80 -5.16 -22.79
N GLN A 28 9.36 -3.99 -23.27
CA GLN A 28 9.00 -2.85 -22.41
C GLN A 28 7.72 -3.09 -21.59
N GLY A 29 6.69 -3.71 -22.19
CA GLY A 29 5.43 -3.97 -21.49
C GLY A 29 5.54 -4.89 -20.26
N GLN A 30 6.56 -5.76 -20.22
CA GLN A 30 6.81 -6.69 -19.11
C GLN A 30 7.74 -6.05 -18.05
N GLY A 31 8.75 -5.29 -18.48
CA GLY A 31 9.65 -4.56 -17.58
C GLY A 31 9.00 -3.41 -16.82
N ASP A 32 8.05 -2.69 -17.44
CA ASP A 32 7.32 -1.61 -16.79
C ASP A 32 6.32 -2.12 -15.73
N ALA A 33 5.69 -3.27 -15.95
CA ALA A 33 4.79 -3.90 -14.97
C ALA A 33 5.57 -4.42 -13.75
N GLU A 34 6.70 -5.10 -13.96
CA GLU A 34 7.59 -5.55 -12.89
C GLU A 34 8.22 -4.38 -12.11
N ALA A 35 8.60 -3.30 -12.79
CA ALA A 35 9.11 -2.09 -12.13
C ALA A 35 8.05 -1.40 -11.26
N GLN A 36 6.80 -1.36 -11.73
CA GLN A 36 5.69 -0.79 -10.96
C GLN A 36 5.31 -1.66 -9.75
N GLN A 37 5.34 -2.99 -9.90
CA GLN A 37 5.13 -3.93 -8.79
C GLN A 37 6.25 -3.82 -7.75
N ALA A 38 7.51 -3.79 -8.19
CA ALA A 38 8.66 -3.62 -7.32
C ALA A 38 8.62 -2.29 -6.53
N ALA A 39 8.16 -1.21 -7.16
CA ALA A 39 7.99 0.08 -6.50
C ALA A 39 6.88 0.05 -5.44
N GLN A 40 5.75 -0.61 -5.72
CA GLN A 40 4.66 -0.79 -4.76
C GLN A 40 5.12 -1.64 -3.56
N GLU A 41 5.78 -2.77 -3.80
CA GLU A 41 6.31 -3.64 -2.74
C GLU A 41 7.36 -2.92 -1.88
N GLN A 42 8.17 -2.02 -2.46
CA GLN A 42 9.11 -1.21 -1.68
C GLN A 42 8.40 -0.20 -0.79
N ALA A 43 7.33 0.44 -1.27
CA ALA A 43 6.54 1.38 -0.49
C ALA A 43 5.81 0.67 0.66
N GLU A 44 5.21 -0.50 0.40
CA GLU A 44 4.55 -1.32 1.40
C GLU A 44 5.53 -1.81 2.48
N ARG A 45 6.72 -2.29 2.07
CA ARG A 45 7.76 -2.69 3.03
C ARG A 45 8.22 -1.56 3.94
N GLN A 46 8.33 -0.33 3.42
CA GLN A 46 8.69 0.83 4.23
C GLN A 46 7.58 1.18 5.24
N GLN A 47 6.32 1.13 4.81
CA GLN A 47 5.18 1.35 5.72
C GLN A 47 5.09 0.27 6.79
N GLU A 48 5.25 -1.00 6.42
CA GLU A 48 5.30 -2.11 7.36
C GLU A 48 6.48 -2.01 8.33
N ALA A 49 7.64 -1.55 7.87
CA ALA A 49 8.81 -1.36 8.72
C ALA A 49 8.56 -0.29 9.79
N LEU A 50 7.95 0.84 9.42
CA LEU A 50 7.52 1.88 10.36
C LEU A 50 6.49 1.33 11.34
N LEU A 51 5.47 0.62 10.87
CA LEU A 51 4.46 0.02 11.73
C LEU A 51 5.07 -1.00 12.70
N LYS A 52 6.00 -1.85 12.25
CA LYS A 52 6.76 -2.78 13.11
C LYS A 52 7.66 -2.08 14.12
N GLN A 53 8.14 -0.88 13.80
CA GLN A 53 8.96 -0.10 14.72
C GLN A 53 8.16 0.48 15.87
N TYR A 54 6.90 0.86 15.63
CA TYR A 54 6.05 1.57 16.62
C TYR A 54 4.93 0.73 17.21
N LEU A 55 4.60 -0.44 16.64
CA LEU A 55 3.58 -1.36 17.15
C LEU A 55 4.19 -2.72 17.44
N THR A 56 3.77 -3.35 18.54
CA THR A 56 4.05 -4.78 18.76
C THR A 56 3.21 -5.66 17.84
N ASP A 57 3.56 -6.94 17.74
CA ASP A 57 2.79 -7.91 16.95
C ASP A 57 1.33 -8.02 17.44
N GLY A 58 1.12 -8.03 18.76
CA GLY A 58 -0.21 -8.05 19.36
C GLY A 58 -1.02 -6.77 19.06
N ALA A 59 -0.39 -5.60 19.11
CA ALA A 59 -1.04 -4.32 18.76
C ALA A 59 -1.47 -4.29 17.28
N ARG A 60 -0.61 -4.78 16.38
CA ARG A 60 -0.94 -4.89 14.94
C ARG A 60 -2.10 -5.84 14.71
N GLN A 61 -2.11 -7.00 15.36
CA GLN A 61 -3.21 -7.96 15.26
C GLN A 61 -4.54 -7.34 15.74
N ARG A 62 -4.53 -6.58 16.84
CA ARG A 62 -5.74 -5.86 17.29
C ARG A 62 -6.20 -4.81 16.31
N LEU A 63 -5.28 -4.00 15.81
CA LEU A 63 -5.61 -2.98 14.81
C LEU A 63 -6.20 -3.61 13.55
N ASN A 64 -5.63 -4.72 13.07
CA ASN A 64 -6.12 -5.46 11.91
C ASN A 64 -7.52 -6.06 12.13
N ALA A 65 -7.77 -6.66 13.30
CA ALA A 65 -9.10 -7.16 13.66
C ALA A 65 -10.15 -6.04 13.70
N VAL A 66 -9.78 -4.86 14.21
CA VAL A 66 -10.65 -3.68 14.20
C VAL A 66 -10.86 -3.17 12.79
N GLU A 67 -9.82 -3.08 11.98
CA GLU A 67 -9.89 -2.66 10.57
C GLU A 67 -10.85 -3.51 9.74
N MET A 68 -10.87 -4.84 9.97
CA MET A 68 -11.83 -5.74 9.32
C MET A 68 -13.28 -5.47 9.75
N SER A 69 -13.52 -5.00 10.97
CA SER A 69 -14.86 -4.76 11.50
C SER A 69 -15.36 -3.32 11.29
N LYS A 70 -14.45 -2.34 11.35
CA LYS A 70 -14.71 -0.89 11.29
C LYS A 70 -13.49 -0.18 10.68
N PRO A 71 -13.38 -0.12 9.35
CA PRO A 71 -12.23 0.48 8.67
C PRO A 71 -12.08 1.97 8.98
N ASP A 72 -13.17 2.74 9.05
CA ASP A 72 -13.13 4.17 9.38
C ASP A 72 -12.53 4.43 10.77
N PHE A 73 -12.89 3.58 11.73
CA PHE A 73 -12.38 3.67 13.10
C PHE A 73 -10.90 3.30 13.16
N ALA A 74 -10.50 2.23 12.46
CA ALA A 74 -9.09 1.86 12.35
C ALA A 74 -8.25 2.96 11.68
N ALA A 75 -8.79 3.69 10.71
CA ALA A 75 -8.10 4.83 10.10
C ALA A 75 -7.82 5.96 11.11
N GLN A 76 -8.80 6.30 11.96
CA GLN A 76 -8.60 7.27 13.05
C GLN A 76 -7.54 6.81 14.05
N VAL A 77 -7.58 5.52 14.42
CA VAL A 77 -6.59 4.92 15.33
C VAL A 77 -5.19 4.97 14.72
N LYS A 78 -5.03 4.64 13.43
CA LYS A 78 -3.75 4.75 12.69
C LYS A 78 -3.21 6.18 12.70
N GLN A 79 -4.07 7.17 12.49
CA GLN A 79 -3.67 8.58 12.55
C GLN A 79 -3.19 8.98 13.95
N GLN A 80 -3.92 8.58 15.00
CA GLN A 80 -3.55 8.85 16.39
C GLN A 80 -2.22 8.19 16.77
N VAL A 81 -2.04 6.90 16.45
CA VAL A 81 -0.80 6.16 16.66
C VAL A 81 0.37 6.84 15.95
N THR A 82 0.16 7.27 14.70
CA THR A 82 1.19 7.98 13.92
C THR A 82 1.55 9.33 14.54
N ALA A 83 0.55 10.09 15.00
CA ALA A 83 0.76 11.36 15.68
C ALA A 83 1.56 11.18 16.98
N LEU A 84 1.21 10.15 17.76
CA LEU A 84 1.93 9.81 18.99
C LEU A 84 3.38 9.41 18.69
N ALA A 85 3.60 8.55 17.69
CA ALA A 85 4.93 8.13 17.25
C ALA A 85 5.80 9.32 16.80
N LYS A 86 5.24 10.22 15.98
CA LYS A 86 5.93 11.44 15.52
C LYS A 86 6.24 12.41 16.67
N SER A 87 5.38 12.50 17.66
CA SER A 87 5.58 13.38 18.82
C SER A 87 6.65 12.88 19.80
N GLY A 88 7.13 11.64 19.64
CA GLY A 88 8.07 11.01 20.58
C GLY A 88 7.46 10.74 21.96
N ARG A 89 6.14 10.93 22.15
CA ARG A 89 5.44 10.66 23.42
C ARG A 89 5.22 9.18 23.69
N VAL A 90 5.34 8.33 22.66
CA VAL A 90 5.36 6.88 22.87
C VAL A 90 6.77 6.51 23.30
N ASN A 91 6.91 6.08 24.55
CA ASN A 91 8.17 5.54 25.09
C ASN A 91 8.46 4.16 24.49
N GLY A 92 8.65 4.07 23.17
CA GLY A 92 8.90 2.82 22.45
C GLY A 92 7.72 2.36 21.59
N ARG A 93 7.35 1.08 21.74
CA ARG A 93 6.32 0.41 20.93
C ARG A 93 5.00 0.39 21.67
N ILE A 94 3.91 0.64 20.96
CA ILE A 94 2.55 0.45 21.48
C ILE A 94 2.29 -1.05 21.54
N ASP A 95 2.03 -1.55 22.75
CA ASP A 95 1.65 -2.94 22.99
C ASP A 95 0.16 -3.21 22.81
N GLU A 96 -0.25 -4.48 22.93
CA GLU A 96 -1.64 -4.87 22.75
C GLU A 96 -2.57 -4.17 23.75
N ASP A 97 -2.15 -4.00 25.00
CA ASP A 97 -3.00 -3.42 26.04
C ASP A 97 -3.14 -1.92 25.85
N GLN A 98 -2.05 -1.22 25.51
CA GLN A 98 -2.13 0.18 25.09
C GLN A 98 -3.00 0.39 23.86
N MET A 99 -2.94 -0.51 22.87
CA MET A 99 -3.82 -0.47 21.70
C MET A 99 -5.29 -0.65 22.10
N LYS A 100 -5.61 -1.58 23.02
CA LYS A 100 -6.98 -1.75 23.53
C LYS A 100 -7.48 -0.49 24.24
N GLU A 101 -6.63 0.16 25.03
CA GLU A 101 -7.00 1.41 25.70
C GLU A 101 -7.29 2.52 24.68
N LEU A 102 -6.42 2.69 23.68
CA LEU A 102 -6.60 3.67 22.62
C LEU A 102 -7.89 3.41 21.83
N LEU A 103 -8.18 2.14 21.52
CA LEU A 103 -9.41 1.72 20.86
C LEU A 103 -10.66 1.98 21.71
N ARG A 104 -10.56 1.88 23.04
CA ARG A 104 -11.68 2.19 23.95
C ARG A 104 -11.92 3.69 24.07
N GLU A 105 -10.85 4.48 24.16
CA GLU A 105 -10.92 5.93 24.32
C GLU A 105 -11.45 6.62 23.05
N LEU A 106 -11.01 6.14 21.88
CA LEU A 106 -11.48 6.67 20.60
C LEU A 106 -12.88 6.17 20.24
N GLN A 107 -13.37 5.08 20.87
CA GLN A 107 -14.69 4.57 20.57
C GLN A 107 -15.72 5.65 20.94
N PRO A 108 -16.57 6.11 19.99
CA PRO A 108 -17.57 7.10 20.32
C PRO A 108 -18.46 6.53 21.42
N ASP A 109 -18.55 7.26 22.53
CA ASP A 109 -19.35 6.90 23.70
C ASP A 109 -20.81 6.78 23.28
N GLN A 110 -21.27 5.56 22.97
CA GLN A 110 -22.71 5.28 22.82
C GLN A 110 -23.44 5.33 24.17
N LYS A 111 -22.79 5.77 25.25
CA LYS A 111 -23.42 5.98 26.56
C LYS A 111 -23.78 7.45 26.77
N SER A 112 -24.54 8.03 25.85
CA SER A 112 -25.43 9.13 26.23
C SER A 112 -26.59 8.57 27.07
N PHE A 113 -26.32 8.20 28.33
CA PHE A 113 -27.39 8.01 29.30
C PHE A 113 -27.80 9.41 29.78
N ASP A 114 -28.83 9.97 29.15
CA ASP A 114 -29.53 11.17 29.60
C ASP A 114 -30.28 10.83 30.91
N ILE A 115 -29.54 10.69 32.02
CA ILE A 115 -30.14 10.47 33.35
C ILE A 115 -30.52 11.84 33.91
N ARG A 116 -31.65 12.35 33.45
CA ARG A 116 -32.38 13.42 34.16
C ARG A 116 -33.09 12.82 35.36
N ARG A 117 -32.42 12.83 36.52
CA ARG A 117 -33.05 12.58 37.81
C ARG A 117 -33.74 13.86 38.27
N ARG A 118 -35.07 13.82 38.37
CA ARG A 118 -35.90 14.84 39.04
C ARG A 118 -36.43 14.26 40.35
#